data_AF-A0A7Y6PLW4-F1
#
_entry.id   AF-A0A7Y6PLW4-F1
#
_cell.length_a   1.000
_cell.length_b   1.000
_cell.length_c   1.000
_cell.angle_alpha   90.00
_cell.angle_beta   90.00
_cell.angle_gamma   90.00
#
_symmetry.space_group_name_H-M   'P 1'
#
loop_
_entity.id
_entity.type
_entity.pdbx_description
1 polymer ?
#
loop_
_entity_poly.entity_id
_entity_poly.type
_entity_poly.pdbx_seq_one_letter_code
_entity_poly.pdbx_strand_id
1 'polypeptide(L)'
;MRAIRHAALAAIAIGLPAVSSVARADDRYPMMDHDRPVVCARDKDGEVWRIQCDPTTKVCLYAADDELDADGNRTKPLERTRQCASETEFDRAKFEADGYHMLAGRADAPWGWTRDERGRVFQINFDLKRRLYFGVGWTPQKILDHLDDPLENKRSKLDFGLFIFEHYTGGKNATRHRIRLLEGEVRVEPFSSEVVVAHYDLSHRFVDPLLRITTFVGEPQRHDLVLNLGLWTEAGGLEIHPTPTGHSSIWKHATAEITLDIWQSRKLDSYARFRTGFGLEGQRTDDVGYRSALTSASAFELDCVLDPAGFHNLKLEVSHEMPRYFSPVVQGGQKLALRTKAKLQYEAIVLAINDQPLTFALGAGGEKRNDIMGVPDRWAFVMDAGLRFSLWAPPRPRS
;
A
#
# COMPACT_ATOMS: atom_id res chain seq x y z
N MET A 1 -39.30 1.76 -34.21
CA MET A 1 -38.14 0.84 -34.33
C MET A 1 -37.21 1.18 -33.18
N ARG A 2 -37.27 0.53 -32.00
CA ARG A 2 -36.58 -0.75 -31.64
C ARG A 2 -35.16 -0.80 -32.25
N ALA A 3 -34.05 -0.88 -31.52
CA ALA A 3 -33.83 -1.35 -30.16
C ALA A 3 -32.55 -0.75 -29.54
N ILE A 4 -32.66 -0.37 -28.26
CA ILE A 4 -31.59 -0.35 -27.26
C ILE A 4 -31.23 -1.82 -26.95
N ARG A 5 -29.93 -2.15 -26.84
CA ARG A 5 -29.29 -3.37 -26.24
C ARG A 5 -27.96 -3.60 -26.99
N HIS A 6 -26.76 -3.76 -26.41
CA HIS A 6 -26.32 -4.25 -25.11
C HIS A 6 -24.97 -3.61 -24.75
N ALA A 7 -24.86 -2.93 -23.61
CA ALA A 7 -23.56 -2.73 -22.97
C ALA A 7 -23.28 -3.98 -22.13
N ALA A 8 -22.28 -4.77 -22.53
CA ALA A 8 -21.84 -5.94 -21.80
C ALA A 8 -21.15 -5.49 -20.50
N LEU A 9 -21.86 -5.59 -19.38
CA LEU A 9 -21.29 -5.61 -18.05
C LEU A 9 -20.48 -6.91 -17.90
N ALA A 10 -19.17 -6.82 -18.07
CA ALA A 10 -18.26 -7.88 -17.66
C ALA A 10 -18.18 -7.87 -16.12
N ALA A 11 -19.07 -8.63 -15.48
CA ALA A 11 -18.98 -8.94 -14.07
C ALA A 11 -17.83 -9.92 -13.85
N ILE A 12 -16.65 -9.40 -13.47
CA ILE A 12 -15.55 -10.24 -13.01
C ILE A 12 -15.87 -10.63 -11.57
N ALA A 13 -16.54 -11.78 -11.41
CA ALA A 13 -16.67 -12.45 -10.12
C ALA A 13 -15.30 -13.03 -9.74
N ILE A 14 -14.49 -12.25 -9.03
CA ILE A 14 -13.27 -12.76 -8.39
C ILE A 14 -13.74 -13.58 -7.19
N GLY A 15 -13.75 -14.90 -7.35
CA GLY A 15 -13.83 -15.82 -6.24
C GLY A 15 -12.61 -15.63 -5.36
N LEU A 16 -12.77 -14.86 -4.28
CA LEU A 16 -11.84 -14.88 -3.16
C LEU A 16 -11.77 -16.33 -2.65
N PRO A 17 -10.59 -16.99 -2.62
CA PRO A 17 -10.46 -18.16 -1.80
C PRO A 17 -10.68 -17.70 -0.35
N ALA A 18 -11.83 -18.07 0.21
CA ALA A 18 -12.04 -18.02 1.64
C ALA A 18 -11.08 -19.04 2.27
N VAL A 19 -9.83 -18.62 2.51
CA VAL A 19 -8.92 -19.34 3.40
C VAL A 19 -9.30 -18.95 4.82
N SER A 20 -10.50 -19.37 5.22
CA SER A 20 -10.87 -19.43 6.62
C SER A 20 -10.15 -20.64 7.23
N SER A 21 -8.88 -20.47 7.54
CA SER A 21 -8.23 -21.23 8.60
C SER A 21 -7.96 -20.27 9.74
N VAL A 22 -9.01 -20.03 10.52
CA VAL A 22 -8.85 -19.58 11.90
C VAL A 22 -7.96 -20.64 12.55
N ALA A 23 -6.70 -20.29 12.77
CA ALA A 23 -5.80 -21.13 13.54
C ALA A 23 -6.46 -21.37 14.90
N ARG A 24 -6.70 -22.65 15.19
CA ARG A 24 -7.13 -23.19 16.49
C ARG A 24 -6.53 -22.38 17.63
N ALA A 25 -7.39 -21.70 18.38
CA ALA A 25 -7.10 -21.24 19.72
C ALA A 25 -7.39 -22.43 20.65
N ASP A 26 -6.36 -23.02 21.27
CA ASP A 26 -6.48 -23.57 22.63
C ASP A 26 -5.17 -23.95 23.35
N ASP A 27 -4.01 -24.02 22.69
CA ASP A 27 -2.73 -24.39 23.37
C ASP A 27 -1.65 -23.29 23.42
N ARG A 28 -1.97 -22.05 23.04
CA ARG A 28 -0.95 -20.98 23.04
C ARG A 28 -0.84 -20.33 24.42
N TYR A 29 0.36 -20.35 24.99
CA TYR A 29 0.66 -19.59 26.21
C TYR A 29 0.17 -18.13 26.08
N PRO A 30 -0.52 -17.59 27.11
CA PRO A 30 -0.96 -16.20 27.14
C PRO A 30 0.25 -15.27 27.06
N MET A 31 0.08 -14.11 26.42
CA MET A 31 1.15 -13.14 26.23
C MET A 31 1.02 -12.00 27.23
N MET A 32 2.14 -11.56 27.81
CA MET A 32 2.17 -10.36 28.64
C MET A 32 1.77 -9.12 27.84
N ASP A 33 0.98 -8.26 28.47
CA ASP A 33 0.55 -6.97 27.93
C ASP A 33 1.73 -6.00 27.93
N HIS A 34 2.15 -5.59 26.73
CA HIS A 34 3.25 -4.66 26.56
C HIS A 34 2.97 -3.28 27.14
N ASP A 35 1.71 -2.88 27.35
CA ASP A 35 1.39 -1.58 27.94
C ASP A 35 1.55 -1.58 29.47
N ARG A 36 1.52 -2.74 30.13
CA ARG A 36 1.64 -2.87 31.60
C ARG A 36 3.09 -3.06 32.06
N PRO A 37 3.44 -2.67 33.30
CA PRO A 37 4.76 -2.94 33.87
C PRO A 37 5.06 -4.43 33.92
N VAL A 38 6.35 -4.77 33.80
CA VAL A 38 6.88 -6.12 33.99
C VAL A 38 7.92 -6.06 35.08
N VAL A 39 7.81 -6.97 36.06
CA VAL A 39 8.81 -7.16 37.11
C VAL A 39 9.74 -8.28 36.66
N CYS A 40 11.04 -8.10 36.85
CA CYS A 40 11.99 -9.18 36.63
C CYS A 40 12.42 -9.73 37.98
N ALA A 41 12.42 -11.05 38.09
CA ALA A 41 12.74 -11.73 39.33
C ALA A 41 13.79 -12.81 39.07
N ARG A 42 14.80 -12.86 39.92
CA ARG A 42 15.88 -13.84 39.80
C ARG A 42 15.57 -15.06 40.66
N ASP A 43 15.66 -16.25 40.10
CA ASP A 43 15.49 -17.49 40.86
C ASP A 43 16.80 -17.92 41.56
N LYS A 44 16.75 -19.09 42.22
CA LYS A 44 17.88 -19.65 42.99
C LYS A 44 19.07 -20.05 42.12
N ASP A 45 18.82 -20.36 40.86
CA ASP A 45 19.84 -20.74 39.89
C ASP A 45 20.45 -19.49 39.21
N GLY A 46 19.96 -18.31 39.58
CA GLY A 46 20.43 -17.03 39.07
C GLY A 46 19.71 -16.59 37.78
N GLU A 47 18.70 -17.33 37.35
CA GLU A 47 17.97 -17.09 36.11
C GLU A 47 16.89 -16.04 36.27
N VAL A 48 16.70 -15.21 35.24
CA VAL A 48 15.80 -14.07 35.29
C VAL A 48 14.46 -14.43 34.66
N TRP A 49 13.38 -14.19 35.40
CA TRP A 49 12.01 -14.41 34.99
C TRP A 49 11.28 -13.08 34.89
N ARG A 50 10.61 -12.86 33.77
CA ARG A 50 9.66 -11.76 33.58
C ARG A 50 8.33 -12.16 34.18
N ILE A 51 7.72 -11.25 34.94
CA ILE A 51 6.46 -11.51 35.64
C ILE A 51 5.52 -10.33 35.42
N GLN A 52 4.28 -10.65 35.07
CA GLN A 52 3.20 -9.67 34.98
C GLN A 52 1.95 -10.23 35.64
N CYS A 53 1.55 -9.60 36.74
CA CYS A 53 0.38 -9.99 37.52
C CYS A 53 -0.79 -9.06 37.29
N ASP A 54 -1.99 -9.62 37.17
CA ASP A 54 -3.25 -8.89 37.24
C ASP A 54 -3.81 -9.01 38.67
N PRO A 55 -3.87 -7.91 39.45
CA PRO A 55 -4.33 -7.97 40.83
C PRO A 55 -5.82 -8.26 40.97
N THR A 56 -6.61 -8.05 39.91
CA THR A 56 -8.07 -8.24 39.92
C THR A 56 -8.41 -9.71 39.73
N THR A 57 -7.78 -10.37 38.75
CA THR A 57 -8.00 -11.79 38.46
C THR A 57 -7.10 -12.71 39.27
N LYS A 58 -6.08 -12.15 39.94
CA LYS A 58 -5.04 -12.89 40.67
C LYS A 58 -4.30 -13.88 39.78
N VAL A 59 -4.12 -13.56 38.50
CA VAL A 59 -3.32 -14.35 37.57
C VAL A 59 -1.99 -13.66 37.33
N CYS A 60 -0.88 -14.40 37.44
CA CYS A 60 0.46 -13.93 37.14
C CYS A 60 1.03 -14.72 35.97
N LEU A 61 1.37 -14.03 34.89
CA LEU A 61 2.12 -14.61 33.79
C LEU A 61 3.61 -14.57 34.14
N TYR A 62 4.31 -15.67 33.90
CA TYR A 62 5.77 -15.71 33.99
C TYR A 62 6.40 -16.28 32.71
N ALA A 63 7.53 -15.70 32.30
CA ALA A 63 8.28 -16.10 31.11
C ALA A 63 9.78 -15.93 31.35
N ALA A 64 10.63 -16.72 30.68
CA ALA A 64 12.08 -16.48 30.71
C ALA A 64 12.41 -15.09 30.13
N ASP A 65 13.48 -14.45 30.60
CA ASP A 65 14.00 -13.20 30.04
C ASP A 65 14.94 -13.40 28.83
N ASP A 66 14.99 -14.65 28.32
CA ASP A 66 15.82 -15.09 27.21
C ASP A 66 15.00 -15.89 26.19
N GLU A 67 15.47 -15.93 24.95
CA GLU A 67 15.00 -16.88 23.94
C GLU A 67 15.44 -18.30 24.30
N LEU A 68 14.55 -19.26 24.03
CA LEU A 68 14.77 -20.67 24.31
C LEU A 68 15.09 -21.44 23.02
N ASP A 69 15.96 -22.44 23.13
CA ASP A 69 16.21 -23.40 22.04
C ASP A 69 15.08 -24.45 21.93
N ALA A 70 15.32 -25.52 21.16
CA ALA A 70 14.37 -26.61 21.01
C ALA A 70 14.23 -27.49 22.27
N ASP A 71 15.26 -27.50 23.13
CA ASP A 71 15.35 -28.29 24.36
C ASP A 71 14.89 -27.48 25.60
N GLY A 72 14.58 -26.19 25.41
CA GLY A 72 14.14 -25.27 26.45
C GLY A 72 15.29 -24.55 27.16
N ASN A 73 16.53 -24.67 26.69
CA ASN A 73 17.67 -23.95 27.25
C ASN A 73 17.68 -22.51 26.76
N ARG A 74 18.16 -21.61 27.60
CA ARG A 74 18.32 -20.19 27.30
C ARG A 74 19.48 -19.97 26.33
N THR A 75 19.27 -19.14 25.33
CA THR A 75 20.23 -18.95 24.23
C THR A 75 20.74 -17.52 24.13
N LYS A 76 19.82 -16.54 24.09
CA LYS A 76 20.16 -15.12 23.97
C LYS A 76 19.10 -14.24 24.61
N PRO A 77 19.42 -12.99 24.95
CA PRO A 77 18.45 -12.03 25.49
C PRO A 77 17.28 -11.80 24.53
N LEU A 78 16.09 -11.57 25.09
CA LEU A 78 14.91 -11.27 24.28
C LEU A 78 15.04 -9.93 23.54
N GLU A 79 14.84 -9.94 22.23
CA GLU A 79 14.78 -8.72 21.42
C GLU A 79 13.43 -8.02 21.56
N ARG A 80 13.40 -6.68 21.49
CA ARG A 80 12.16 -5.86 21.53
C ARG A 80 11.28 -6.09 22.76
N THR A 81 11.85 -6.38 23.92
CA THR A 81 11.14 -6.36 25.21
C THR A 81 11.24 -5.01 25.88
N ARG A 82 10.31 -4.73 26.79
CA ARG A 82 10.46 -3.62 27.74
C ARG A 82 11.56 -3.92 28.77
N GLN A 83 12.26 -2.89 29.23
CA GLN A 83 13.15 -3.02 30.39
C GLN A 83 12.36 -3.36 31.65
N CYS A 84 12.98 -4.13 32.55
CA CYS A 84 12.41 -4.50 33.83
C CYS A 84 12.15 -3.27 34.71
N ALA A 85 10.97 -3.18 35.34
CA ALA A 85 10.66 -2.07 36.23
C ALA A 85 11.38 -2.16 37.59
N SER A 86 11.71 -3.38 38.01
CA SER A 86 12.49 -3.68 39.22
C SER A 86 13.07 -5.09 39.12
N GLU A 87 14.17 -5.33 39.84
CA GLU A 87 14.74 -6.65 40.07
C GLU A 87 14.39 -7.11 41.49
N THR A 88 13.75 -8.26 41.61
CA THR A 88 13.35 -8.87 42.89
C THR A 88 13.76 -10.34 42.94
N GLU A 89 13.64 -10.98 44.09
CA GLU A 89 13.82 -12.44 44.18
C GLU A 89 12.54 -13.15 43.71
N PHE A 90 12.69 -14.19 42.88
CA PHE A 90 11.56 -14.96 42.40
C PHE A 90 11.13 -15.99 43.45
N ASP A 91 10.10 -15.65 44.24
CA ASP A 91 9.48 -16.58 45.19
C ASP A 91 8.06 -16.95 44.73
N ARG A 92 7.98 -18.02 43.93
CA ARG A 92 6.72 -18.58 43.45
C ARG A 92 5.78 -18.97 44.61
N ALA A 93 6.32 -19.56 45.68
CA ALA A 93 5.51 -20.03 46.81
C ALA A 93 4.87 -18.85 47.53
N LYS A 94 5.57 -17.72 47.63
CA LYS A 94 5.00 -16.48 48.17
C LYS A 94 3.88 -15.93 47.30
N PHE A 95 4.06 -15.87 45.98
CA PHE A 95 2.98 -15.43 45.07
C PHE A 95 1.73 -16.32 45.19
N GLU A 96 1.92 -17.65 45.24
CA GLU A 96 0.82 -18.61 45.41
C GLU A 96 0.16 -18.49 46.80
N ALA A 97 0.93 -18.25 47.86
CA ALA A 97 0.41 -17.98 49.21
C ALA A 97 -0.39 -16.67 49.29
N ASP A 98 -0.01 -15.66 48.51
CA ASP A 98 -0.73 -14.40 48.33
C ASP A 98 -1.99 -14.54 47.43
N GLY A 99 -2.30 -15.78 47.02
CA GLY A 99 -3.49 -16.16 46.26
C GLY A 99 -3.36 -15.97 44.75
N TYR A 100 -2.15 -15.79 44.22
CA TYR A 100 -1.94 -15.70 42.77
C TYR A 100 -1.81 -17.07 42.11
N HIS A 101 -2.40 -17.20 40.93
CA HIS A 101 -2.23 -18.33 40.04
C HIS A 101 -1.13 -18.03 39.02
N MET A 102 -0.01 -18.75 39.14
CA MET A 102 1.14 -18.59 38.24
C MET A 102 0.94 -19.41 36.97
N LEU A 103 0.86 -18.74 35.82
CA LEU A 103 0.71 -19.36 34.51
C LEU A 103 1.94 -19.06 33.65
N ALA A 104 2.46 -20.09 33.00
CA ALA A 104 3.49 -19.89 31.98
C ALA A 104 2.92 -19.02 30.86
N GLY A 105 3.70 -18.04 30.43
CA GLY A 105 3.31 -17.06 29.43
C GLY A 105 4.42 -16.78 28.43
N ARG A 106 4.09 -15.99 27.42
CA ARG A 106 5.07 -15.37 26.51
C ARG A 106 5.40 -13.97 27.00
N ALA A 107 6.67 -13.61 26.95
CA ALA A 107 7.12 -12.25 27.24
C ALA A 107 6.44 -11.21 26.34
N ASP A 108 6.41 -9.97 26.80
CA ASP A 108 5.79 -8.86 26.07
C ASP A 108 6.52 -8.59 24.73
N ALA A 109 5.79 -8.00 23.79
CA ALA A 109 6.33 -7.46 22.55
C ALA A 109 5.52 -6.23 22.14
N PRO A 110 6.15 -5.23 21.51
CA PRO A 110 5.50 -3.99 21.11
C PRO A 110 4.40 -4.24 20.06
N TRP A 111 3.54 -3.24 19.88
CA TRP A 111 2.48 -3.28 18.88
C TRP A 111 3.00 -3.69 17.49
N GLY A 112 2.29 -4.63 16.86
CA GLY A 112 2.63 -5.17 15.54
C GLY A 112 3.64 -6.33 15.57
N TRP A 113 4.12 -6.71 16.76
CA TRP A 113 4.97 -7.87 16.97
C TRP A 113 4.30 -8.88 17.91
N THR A 114 4.70 -10.14 17.82
CA THR A 114 4.37 -11.16 18.81
C THR A 114 5.57 -12.06 19.02
N ARG A 115 5.42 -13.04 19.93
CA ARG A 115 6.43 -14.07 20.18
C ARG A 115 5.88 -15.45 19.94
N ASP A 116 6.76 -16.37 19.56
CA ASP A 116 6.45 -17.79 19.67
C ASP A 116 6.67 -18.30 21.11
N GLU A 117 6.47 -19.60 21.31
CA GLU A 117 6.63 -20.28 22.60
C GLU A 117 8.09 -20.29 23.09
N ARG A 118 9.04 -20.08 22.18
CA ARG A 118 10.48 -20.00 22.49
C ARG A 118 10.94 -18.57 22.75
N GLY A 119 10.02 -17.60 22.78
CA GLY A 119 10.35 -16.20 23.01
C GLY A 119 10.89 -15.47 21.78
N ARG A 120 10.97 -16.11 20.62
CA ARG A 120 11.45 -15.47 19.37
C ARG A 120 10.43 -14.49 18.87
N VAL A 121 10.85 -13.25 18.63
CA VAL A 121 9.96 -12.17 18.19
C VAL A 121 9.77 -12.23 16.68
N PHE A 122 8.54 -12.00 16.21
CA PHE A 122 8.23 -11.87 14.78
C PHE A 122 7.08 -10.87 14.55
N GLN A 123 7.07 -10.26 13.37
CA GLN A 123 6.11 -9.22 13.00
C GLN A 123 4.79 -9.85 12.51
N ILE A 124 3.66 -9.31 12.98
CA ILE A 124 2.30 -9.80 12.66
C ILE A 124 1.42 -8.74 12.00
N ASN A 125 1.97 -7.56 11.74
CA ASN A 125 1.27 -6.45 11.10
C ASN A 125 2.29 -5.74 10.20
N PHE A 126 1.93 -5.45 8.95
CA PHE A 126 2.85 -4.85 7.98
C PHE A 126 2.23 -3.62 7.33
N ASP A 127 2.98 -2.52 7.29
CA ASP A 127 2.64 -1.33 6.53
C ASP A 127 3.17 -1.48 5.10
N LEU A 128 2.30 -2.03 4.26
CA LEU A 128 2.57 -2.21 2.85
C LEU A 128 2.80 -0.88 2.10
N LYS A 129 2.50 0.28 2.68
CA LYS A 129 2.68 1.58 2.01
C LYS A 129 4.04 2.22 2.29
N ARG A 130 4.82 1.66 3.22
CA ARG A 130 6.10 2.20 3.69
C ARG A 130 7.22 1.17 3.56
N ARG A 131 7.36 0.58 2.38
CA ARG A 131 8.29 -0.52 2.12
C ARG A 131 9.07 -0.28 0.84
N LEU A 132 10.22 -0.93 0.73
CA LEU A 132 10.80 -1.22 -0.57
C LEU A 132 10.15 -2.48 -1.11
N TYR A 133 9.98 -2.57 -2.42
CA TYR A 133 9.52 -3.82 -3.02
C TYR A 133 10.11 -4.06 -4.39
N PHE A 134 10.24 -5.34 -4.71
CA PHE A 134 10.60 -5.84 -6.03
C PHE A 134 9.64 -6.96 -6.39
N GLY A 135 9.09 -6.88 -7.59
CA GLY A 135 8.05 -7.75 -8.08
C GLY A 135 8.39 -8.36 -9.42
N VAL A 136 7.90 -9.57 -9.61
CA VAL A 136 7.91 -10.28 -10.89
C VAL A 136 6.52 -10.79 -11.15
N GLY A 137 6.05 -10.67 -12.39
CA GLY A 137 4.69 -11.07 -12.73
C GLY A 137 4.49 -11.40 -14.19
N TRP A 138 3.43 -12.15 -14.44
CA TRP A 138 2.89 -12.43 -15.76
C TRP A 138 1.86 -11.35 -16.11
N THR A 139 1.96 -10.76 -17.31
CA THR A 139 1.18 -9.56 -17.69
C THR A 139 0.46 -9.68 -19.06
N PRO A 140 -0.44 -10.66 -19.24
CA PRO A 140 -1.06 -10.91 -20.53
C PRO A 140 -1.88 -9.70 -21.02
N GLN A 141 -1.91 -9.50 -22.34
CA GLN A 141 -2.61 -8.37 -22.97
C GLN A 141 -3.55 -8.81 -24.10
N LYS A 142 -4.69 -8.12 -24.21
CA LYS A 142 -5.62 -8.25 -25.33
C LYS A 142 -6.03 -6.88 -25.88
N ILE A 143 -6.01 -6.73 -27.19
CA ILE A 143 -6.50 -5.54 -27.91
C ILE A 143 -7.91 -5.85 -28.43
N LEU A 144 -8.90 -5.00 -28.13
CA LEU A 144 -10.33 -5.37 -28.27
C LEU A 144 -10.91 -5.41 -29.71
N ASP A 145 -10.26 -4.80 -30.70
CA ASP A 145 -10.87 -4.64 -32.04
C ASP A 145 -10.79 -5.89 -32.93
N HIS A 146 -10.00 -6.89 -32.53
CA HIS A 146 -9.92 -8.19 -33.18
C HIS A 146 -10.31 -9.25 -32.16
N LEU A 147 -11.58 -9.67 -32.16
CA LEU A 147 -12.02 -10.79 -31.31
C LEU A 147 -11.17 -12.05 -31.53
N ASP A 148 -10.62 -12.18 -32.75
CA ASP A 148 -9.75 -13.26 -33.21
C ASP A 148 -8.27 -13.07 -32.86
N ASP A 149 -7.83 -11.88 -32.41
CA ASP A 149 -6.45 -11.70 -31.98
C ASP A 149 -6.21 -12.54 -30.72
N PRO A 150 -5.19 -13.42 -30.73
CA PRO A 150 -4.89 -14.26 -29.59
C PRO A 150 -4.44 -13.41 -28.40
N LEU A 151 -4.75 -13.87 -27.19
CA LEU A 151 -4.22 -13.28 -25.97
C LEU A 151 -2.70 -13.31 -26.01
N GLU A 152 -2.06 -12.15 -25.89
CA GLU A 152 -0.62 -12.06 -25.82
C GLU A 152 -0.16 -12.50 -24.42
N ASN A 153 0.28 -13.76 -24.30
CA ASN A 153 0.51 -14.41 -23.01
C ASN A 153 1.99 -14.58 -22.65
N LYS A 154 2.94 -14.15 -23.48
CA LYS A 154 4.38 -14.28 -23.18
C LYS A 154 4.95 -13.13 -22.35
N ARG A 155 4.14 -12.10 -22.12
CA ARG A 155 4.56 -10.87 -21.47
C ARG A 155 4.87 -11.10 -20.00
N SER A 156 6.03 -10.63 -19.58
CA SER A 156 6.47 -10.62 -18.19
C SER A 156 6.75 -9.19 -17.73
N LYS A 157 6.47 -8.93 -16.46
CA LYS A 157 6.64 -7.64 -15.79
C LYS A 157 7.63 -7.77 -14.64
N LEU A 158 8.50 -6.78 -14.51
CA LEU A 158 9.28 -6.48 -13.32
C LEU A 158 8.75 -5.17 -12.75
N ASP A 159 8.45 -5.10 -11.46
CA ASP A 159 7.98 -3.87 -10.83
C ASP A 159 8.70 -3.58 -9.52
N PHE A 160 8.87 -2.31 -9.18
CA PHE A 160 9.68 -1.92 -8.03
C PHE A 160 9.25 -0.59 -7.44
N GLY A 161 9.58 -0.40 -6.16
CA GLY A 161 9.53 0.88 -5.46
C GLY A 161 10.64 0.93 -4.42
N LEU A 162 11.56 1.91 -4.53
CA LEU A 162 12.84 1.86 -3.83
C LEU A 162 12.95 2.77 -2.61
N PHE A 163 12.28 3.91 -2.57
CA PHE A 163 12.37 4.78 -1.40
C PHE A 163 11.03 5.41 -1.11
N ILE A 164 10.58 5.27 0.14
CA ILE A 164 9.35 5.88 0.62
C ILE A 164 9.68 6.59 1.93
N PHE A 165 9.56 7.92 1.89
CA PHE A 165 9.67 8.76 3.07
C PHE A 165 8.30 9.29 3.42
N GLU A 166 7.96 9.18 4.69
CA GLU A 166 6.67 9.62 5.17
C GLU A 166 6.83 10.39 6.47
N HIS A 167 6.14 11.52 6.54
CA HIS A 167 5.99 12.29 7.75
C HIS A 167 4.50 12.52 8.02
N TYR A 168 4.08 12.18 9.24
CA TYR A 168 2.70 12.35 9.68
C TYR A 168 2.66 13.27 10.90
N THR A 169 1.87 14.34 10.77
CA THR A 169 1.55 15.25 11.86
C THR A 169 0.16 14.92 12.36
N GLY A 170 0.06 14.44 13.60
CA GLY A 170 -1.22 14.13 14.24
C GLY A 170 -1.95 15.36 14.78
N GLY A 171 -3.13 15.13 15.36
CA GLY A 171 -3.95 16.17 16.00
C GLY A 171 -5.26 16.42 15.26
N LYS A 172 -5.86 17.60 15.50
CA LYS A 172 -7.12 18.00 14.87
C LYS A 172 -6.96 18.12 13.35
N ASN A 173 -5.95 18.87 12.90
CA ASN A 173 -5.64 19.06 11.48
C ASN A 173 -4.50 18.14 11.05
N ALA A 174 -4.80 16.85 10.94
CA ALA A 174 -3.80 15.85 10.60
C ALA A 174 -3.28 16.08 9.16
N THR A 175 -1.96 15.97 9.00
CA THR A 175 -1.28 16.14 7.71
C THR A 175 -0.36 14.96 7.46
N ARG A 176 -0.36 14.44 6.24
CA ARG A 176 0.57 13.40 5.80
C ARG A 176 1.32 13.87 4.58
N HIS A 177 2.65 13.85 4.69
CA HIS A 177 3.58 14.08 3.60
C HIS A 177 4.15 12.73 3.18
N ARG A 178 4.10 12.41 1.89
CA ARG A 178 4.67 11.20 1.33
C ARG A 178 5.54 11.56 0.15
N ILE A 179 6.79 11.12 0.18
CA ILE A 179 7.72 11.21 -0.95
C ILE A 179 8.04 9.78 -1.37
N ARG A 180 7.88 9.49 -2.65
CA ARG A 180 8.36 8.22 -3.23
C ARG A 180 9.39 8.52 -4.30
N LEU A 181 10.47 7.74 -4.29
CA LEU A 181 11.54 7.84 -5.29
C LEU A 181 11.72 6.49 -5.97
N LEU A 182 11.91 6.54 -7.29
CA LEU A 182 12.19 5.40 -8.15
C LEU A 182 11.12 4.30 -7.97
N GLU A 183 9.93 4.56 -8.51
CA GLU A 183 8.83 3.60 -8.58
C GLU A 183 8.55 3.32 -10.07
N GLY A 184 8.35 2.07 -10.44
CA GLY A 184 8.07 1.77 -11.84
C GLY A 184 7.82 0.32 -12.16
N GLU A 185 7.51 0.08 -13.42
CA GLU A 185 7.39 -1.24 -14.01
C GLU A 185 8.09 -1.30 -15.37
N VAL A 186 8.68 -2.46 -15.65
CA VAL A 186 9.32 -2.79 -16.92
C VAL A 186 8.69 -4.07 -17.43
N ARG A 187 8.24 -4.05 -18.68
CA ARG A 187 7.77 -5.22 -19.42
C ARG A 187 8.87 -5.65 -20.38
N VAL A 188 9.13 -6.95 -20.44
CA VAL A 188 10.30 -7.48 -21.15
C VAL A 188 10.01 -7.68 -22.65
N GLU A 189 8.88 -8.29 -22.99
CA GLU A 189 8.51 -8.60 -24.36
C GLU A 189 7.01 -8.33 -24.58
N PRO A 190 6.64 -7.40 -25.47
CA PRO A 190 7.52 -6.36 -26.03
C PRO A 190 8.06 -5.44 -24.93
N PHE A 191 9.25 -4.88 -25.16
CA PHE A 191 9.87 -3.98 -24.20
C PHE A 191 9.04 -2.69 -24.03
N SER A 192 8.62 -2.42 -22.79
CA SER A 192 8.02 -1.15 -22.41
C SER A 192 8.40 -0.83 -20.97
N SER A 193 8.55 0.44 -20.62
CA SER A 193 8.86 0.84 -19.25
C SER A 193 8.05 2.05 -18.85
N GLU A 194 7.64 2.11 -17.58
CA GLU A 194 7.03 3.27 -16.94
C GLU A 194 7.72 3.46 -15.60
N VAL A 195 8.53 4.50 -15.48
CA VAL A 195 9.33 4.77 -14.27
C VAL A 195 9.13 6.21 -13.84
N VAL A 196 8.74 6.40 -12.59
CA VAL A 196 8.66 7.70 -11.92
C VAL A 196 9.90 7.89 -11.06
N VAL A 197 10.59 9.01 -11.26
CA VAL A 197 11.80 9.36 -10.52
C VAL A 197 11.45 9.82 -9.12
N ALA A 198 10.53 10.77 -9.00
CA ALA A 198 10.05 11.25 -7.71
C ALA A 198 8.60 11.70 -7.80
N HIS A 199 7.79 11.37 -6.79
CA HIS A 199 6.54 12.08 -6.56
C HIS A 199 6.37 12.43 -5.09
N TYR A 200 5.64 13.51 -4.85
CA TYR A 200 5.28 14.02 -3.54
C TYR A 200 3.76 14.15 -3.44
N ASP A 201 3.21 13.61 -2.37
CA ASP A 201 1.79 13.59 -2.04
C ASP A 201 1.59 14.20 -0.65
N LEU A 202 0.83 15.29 -0.62
CA LEU A 202 0.36 15.96 0.58
C LEU A 202 -1.12 15.66 0.74
N SER A 203 -1.46 14.94 1.80
CA SER A 203 -2.84 14.68 2.23
C SER A 203 -3.11 15.46 3.51
N HIS A 204 -4.24 16.17 3.56
CA HIS A 204 -4.60 16.97 4.73
C HIS A 204 -6.06 16.78 5.12
N ARG A 205 -6.29 16.69 6.43
CA ARG A 205 -7.64 16.66 7.01
C ARG A 205 -7.93 18.00 7.65
N PHE A 206 -8.91 18.70 7.08
CA PHE A 206 -9.45 19.91 7.69
C PHE A 206 -10.52 19.53 8.73
N VAL A 207 -10.49 20.16 9.90
CA VAL A 207 -11.61 20.10 10.85
C VAL A 207 -12.61 21.21 10.56
N ASP A 208 -12.11 22.37 10.13
CA ASP A 208 -12.94 23.50 9.80
C ASP A 208 -13.47 23.39 8.35
N PRO A 209 -14.77 23.61 8.12
CA PRO A 209 -15.34 23.55 6.78
C PRO A 209 -14.80 24.69 5.94
N LEU A 210 -14.29 24.35 4.74
CA LEU A 210 -13.81 25.32 3.76
C LEU A 210 -14.98 26.09 3.14
N LEU A 211 -16.11 25.40 2.92
CA LEU A 211 -17.31 25.97 2.33
C LEU A 211 -18.50 25.77 3.26
N ARG A 212 -19.24 26.85 3.50
CA ARG A 212 -20.47 26.86 4.30
C ARG A 212 -21.61 27.27 3.38
N ILE A 213 -22.51 26.34 3.07
CA ILE A 213 -23.66 26.60 2.21
C ILE A 213 -24.88 26.79 3.11
N THR A 214 -25.48 27.97 3.08
CA THR A 214 -26.75 28.23 3.76
C THR A 214 -27.87 28.18 2.74
N THR A 215 -28.86 27.32 2.97
CA THR A 215 -30.07 27.24 2.16
C THR A 215 -31.16 28.07 2.82
N PHE A 216 -31.94 28.80 2.00
CA PHE A 216 -33.08 29.61 2.46
C PHE A 216 -34.42 29.11 1.88
N VAL A 217 -34.38 27.99 1.14
CA VAL A 217 -35.58 27.35 0.61
C VAL A 217 -36.13 26.43 1.70
N GLY A 218 -37.22 26.85 2.35
CA GLY A 218 -37.74 26.21 3.56
C GLY A 218 -37.21 26.87 4.83
N GLU A 219 -37.00 26.08 5.89
CA GLU A 219 -36.34 26.57 7.09
C GLU A 219 -34.84 26.81 6.82
N PRO A 220 -34.26 27.97 7.20
CA PRO A 220 -32.86 28.23 6.98
C PRO A 220 -31.96 27.15 7.60
N GLN A 221 -31.17 26.47 6.78
CA GLN A 221 -30.22 25.44 7.21
C GLN A 221 -28.82 25.74 6.71
N ARG A 222 -27.82 25.42 7.53
CA ARG A 222 -26.40 25.55 7.20
C ARG A 222 -25.80 24.15 6.98
N HIS A 223 -25.13 23.99 5.85
CA HIS A 223 -24.40 22.79 5.46
C HIS A 223 -22.91 23.09 5.42
N ASP A 224 -22.15 22.42 6.28
CA ASP A 224 -20.71 22.58 6.39
C ASP A 224 -20.01 21.53 5.54
N LEU A 225 -19.30 21.97 4.51
CA LEU A 225 -18.55 21.11 3.60
C LEU A 225 -17.07 21.17 3.96
N VAL A 226 -16.59 20.07 4.52
CA VAL A 226 -15.16 19.85 4.79
C VAL A 226 -14.54 19.30 3.51
N LEU A 227 -13.74 20.11 2.83
CA LEU A 227 -13.00 19.71 1.63
C LEU A 227 -11.58 19.34 2.02
N ASN A 228 -11.26 18.04 2.00
CA ASN A 228 -9.93 17.53 2.26
C ASN A 228 -9.06 17.75 1.03
N LEU A 229 -8.53 18.96 0.90
CA LEU A 229 -7.64 19.35 -0.18
C LEU A 229 -6.19 19.00 0.12
N GLY A 230 -5.49 18.58 -0.92
CA GLY A 230 -4.07 18.27 -0.87
C GLY A 230 -3.35 18.66 -2.15
N LEU A 231 -2.12 18.19 -2.28
CA LEU A 231 -1.26 18.46 -3.42
C LEU A 231 -0.58 17.16 -3.84
N TRP A 232 -0.56 16.89 -5.13
CA TRP A 232 0.20 15.81 -5.73
C TRP A 232 1.15 16.39 -6.78
N THR A 233 2.42 16.02 -6.73
CA THR A 233 3.41 16.48 -7.69
C THR A 233 4.31 15.34 -8.12
N GLU A 234 4.65 15.31 -9.40
CA GLU A 234 5.64 14.40 -9.97
C GLU A 234 6.81 15.22 -10.52
N ALA A 235 8.03 14.75 -10.30
CA ALA A 235 9.25 15.32 -10.85
C ALA A 235 10.06 14.21 -11.50
N GLY A 236 10.05 14.19 -12.84
CA GLY A 236 10.70 13.16 -13.64
C GLY A 236 9.89 11.87 -13.75
N GLY A 237 9.54 11.51 -14.98
CA GLY A 237 8.98 10.23 -15.36
C GLY A 237 9.45 9.84 -16.75
N LEU A 238 9.59 8.53 -17.00
CA LEU A 238 9.99 7.97 -18.28
C LEU A 238 9.02 6.87 -18.68
N GLU A 239 8.34 7.07 -19.80
CA GLU A 239 7.56 6.04 -20.49
C GLU A 239 8.28 5.66 -21.78
N ILE A 240 8.46 4.35 -22.03
CA ILE A 240 8.98 3.84 -23.29
C ILE A 240 7.97 2.85 -23.85
N HIS A 241 7.57 3.07 -25.10
CA HIS A 241 6.62 2.22 -25.81
C HIS A 241 7.20 1.75 -27.14
N PRO A 242 6.92 0.50 -27.56
CA PRO A 242 7.24 0.05 -28.90
C PRO A 242 6.34 0.74 -29.93
N THR A 243 6.90 1.09 -31.08
CA THR A 243 6.17 1.59 -32.26
C THR A 243 6.55 0.76 -33.49
N PRO A 244 5.79 0.84 -34.61
CA PRO A 244 6.16 0.16 -35.84
C PRO A 244 7.53 0.59 -36.41
N THR A 245 8.02 1.77 -36.05
CA THR A 245 9.26 2.38 -36.55
C THR A 245 10.43 2.32 -35.56
N GLY A 246 10.23 1.81 -34.34
CA GLY A 246 11.23 1.81 -33.28
C GLY A 246 10.60 1.98 -31.91
N HIS A 247 10.96 3.05 -31.21
CA HIS A 247 10.40 3.36 -29.88
C HIS A 247 9.92 4.81 -29.76
N SER A 248 8.88 5.00 -28.95
CA SER A 248 8.47 6.32 -28.47
C SER A 248 8.83 6.43 -27.00
N SER A 249 9.63 7.42 -26.65
CA SER A 249 9.93 7.77 -25.26
C SER A 249 9.21 9.05 -24.87
N ILE A 250 8.53 9.06 -23.72
CA ILE A 250 7.89 10.23 -23.13
C ILE A 250 8.59 10.51 -21.80
N TRP A 251 9.04 11.74 -21.64
CA TRP A 251 9.65 12.28 -20.44
C TRP A 251 8.66 13.22 -19.76
N LYS A 252 8.12 12.82 -18.61
CA LYS A 252 7.30 13.68 -17.76
C LYS A 252 8.25 14.53 -16.90
N HIS A 253 8.42 15.81 -17.23
CA HIS A 253 9.39 16.67 -16.53
C HIS A 253 8.88 17.04 -15.15
N ALA A 254 7.66 17.57 -15.10
CA ALA A 254 7.02 17.98 -13.87
C ALA A 254 5.50 17.96 -14.03
N THR A 255 4.79 17.48 -13.03
CA THR A 255 3.32 17.52 -12.95
C THR A 255 2.92 18.07 -11.59
N ALA A 256 1.90 18.91 -11.55
CA ALA A 256 1.33 19.45 -10.33
C ALA A 256 -0.20 19.38 -10.39
N GLU A 257 -0.80 18.75 -9.38
CA GLU A 257 -2.22 18.48 -9.29
C GLU A 257 -2.74 18.80 -7.90
N ILE A 258 -3.95 19.38 -7.85
CA ILE A 258 -4.70 19.55 -6.61
C ILE A 258 -5.49 18.27 -6.37
N THR A 259 -5.49 17.81 -5.12
CA THR A 259 -6.23 16.61 -4.73
C THR A 259 -7.44 16.97 -3.88
N LEU A 260 -8.51 16.19 -4.01
CA LEU A 260 -9.72 16.26 -3.21
C LEU A 260 -10.08 14.85 -2.71
N ASP A 261 -9.96 14.64 -1.41
CA ASP A 261 -10.30 13.36 -0.77
C ASP A 261 -11.80 13.33 -0.43
N ILE A 262 -12.56 12.60 -1.24
CA ILE A 262 -13.99 12.34 -1.00
C ILE A 262 -14.20 11.37 0.17
N TRP A 263 -13.18 10.56 0.46
CA TRP A 263 -13.12 9.71 1.64
C TRP A 263 -11.66 9.53 2.07
N GLN A 264 -11.43 9.46 3.38
CA GLN A 264 -10.10 9.21 3.94
C GLN A 264 -10.18 8.56 5.33
N SER A 265 -9.27 7.64 5.61
CA SER A 265 -9.11 7.02 6.93
C SER A 265 -8.58 8.01 7.96
N ARG A 266 -8.74 7.72 9.26
CA ARG A 266 -8.26 8.59 10.35
C ARG A 266 -6.76 8.89 10.32
N LYS A 267 -5.96 7.98 9.75
CA LYS A 267 -4.50 8.10 9.63
C LYS A 267 -4.05 8.59 8.25
N LEU A 268 -5.01 8.94 7.38
CA LEU A 268 -4.74 9.36 6.01
C LEU A 268 -3.98 8.28 5.22
N ASP A 269 -4.10 7.02 5.64
CA ASP A 269 -3.43 5.88 4.99
C ASP A 269 -4.28 5.25 3.92
N SER A 270 -5.60 5.35 4.02
CA SER A 270 -6.54 4.90 3.01
C SER A 270 -7.39 6.07 2.55
N TYR A 271 -7.64 6.17 1.25
CA TYR A 271 -8.36 7.30 0.68
C TYR A 271 -9.07 6.93 -0.63
N ALA A 272 -10.07 7.74 -0.96
CA ALA A 272 -10.66 7.84 -2.28
C ALA A 272 -10.60 9.32 -2.68
N ARG A 273 -10.01 9.61 -3.83
CA ARG A 273 -9.50 10.93 -4.20
C ARG A 273 -9.76 11.23 -5.66
N PHE A 274 -10.09 12.49 -5.93
CA PHE A 274 -9.91 13.08 -7.26
C PHE A 274 -8.64 13.92 -7.27
N ARG A 275 -7.89 13.87 -8.36
CA ARG A 275 -6.76 14.77 -8.62
C ARG A 275 -6.90 15.40 -9.99
N THR A 276 -6.50 16.67 -10.12
CA THR A 276 -6.53 17.39 -11.38
C THR A 276 -5.47 18.47 -11.42
N GLY A 277 -4.86 18.68 -12.59
CA GLY A 277 -3.85 19.72 -12.77
C GLY A 277 -3.17 19.66 -14.12
N PHE A 278 -1.90 20.07 -14.13
CA PHE A 278 -1.13 20.22 -15.36
C PHE A 278 0.28 19.62 -15.22
N GLY A 279 0.78 19.10 -16.32
CA GLY A 279 2.14 18.59 -16.45
C GLY A 279 2.85 19.13 -17.68
N LEU A 280 4.18 19.17 -17.60
CA LEU A 280 5.07 19.44 -18.71
C LEU A 280 5.75 18.13 -19.09
N GLU A 281 5.63 17.75 -20.35
CA GLU A 281 6.23 16.53 -20.87
C GLU A 281 6.96 16.77 -22.19
N GLY A 282 7.88 15.87 -22.52
CA GLY A 282 8.58 15.82 -23.78
C GLY A 282 8.46 14.44 -24.40
N GLN A 283 8.05 14.34 -25.65
CA GLN A 283 8.05 13.09 -26.38
C GLN A 283 9.16 13.11 -27.42
N ARG A 284 9.88 11.99 -27.52
CA ARG A 284 10.82 11.72 -28.59
C ARG A 284 10.41 10.46 -29.32
N THR A 285 10.32 10.57 -30.64
CA THR A 285 10.17 9.45 -31.56
C THR A 285 11.30 9.50 -32.58
N ASP A 286 11.63 8.34 -33.17
CA ASP A 286 12.75 8.23 -34.11
C ASP A 286 12.52 9.02 -35.42
N ASP A 287 11.26 9.26 -35.77
CA ASP A 287 10.81 9.89 -37.02
C ASP A 287 10.53 11.40 -36.91
N VAL A 288 9.99 11.87 -35.77
CA VAL A 288 9.59 13.28 -35.56
C VAL A 288 10.61 14.05 -34.70
N GLY A 289 11.51 13.35 -34.01
CA GLY A 289 12.44 13.96 -33.06
C GLY A 289 11.78 14.33 -31.73
N TYR A 290 12.33 15.31 -31.01
CA TYR A 290 11.85 15.72 -29.69
C TYR A 290 10.83 16.86 -29.79
N ARG A 291 9.71 16.72 -29.08
CA ARG A 291 8.64 17.73 -28.96
C ARG A 291 8.17 17.86 -27.52
N SER A 292 7.84 19.07 -27.11
CA SER A 292 7.30 19.33 -25.76
C SER A 292 5.77 19.51 -25.80
N ALA A 293 5.11 19.20 -24.69
CA ALA A 293 3.67 19.41 -24.50
C ALA A 293 3.36 19.94 -23.11
N LEU A 294 2.26 20.69 -23.04
CA LEU A 294 1.53 20.94 -21.80
C LEU A 294 0.36 19.96 -21.72
N THR A 295 0.30 19.16 -20.66
CA THR A 295 -0.70 18.12 -20.46
C THR A 295 -1.66 18.53 -19.37
N SER A 296 -2.96 18.56 -19.66
CA SER A 296 -3.96 18.60 -18.58
C SER A 296 -4.24 17.18 -18.12
N ALA A 297 -4.14 16.95 -16.81
CA ALA A 297 -4.30 15.63 -16.21
C ALA A 297 -5.41 15.64 -15.16
N SER A 298 -6.13 14.53 -15.09
CA SER A 298 -7.10 14.25 -14.05
C SER A 298 -7.09 12.76 -13.72
N ALA A 299 -7.31 12.41 -12.46
CA ALA A 299 -7.46 11.02 -12.08
C ALA A 299 -8.39 10.84 -10.89
N PHE A 300 -8.95 9.65 -10.79
CA PHE A 300 -9.59 9.12 -9.59
C PHE A 300 -8.71 8.01 -9.02
N GLU A 301 -8.45 8.08 -7.73
CA GLU A 301 -7.65 7.11 -6.98
C GLU A 301 -8.42 6.56 -5.80
N LEU A 302 -8.31 5.26 -5.58
CA LEU A 302 -8.69 4.59 -4.35
C LEU A 302 -7.49 3.76 -3.91
N ASP A 303 -7.04 3.95 -2.68
CA ASP A 303 -6.01 3.10 -2.08
C ASP A 303 -6.47 2.74 -0.66
N CYS A 304 -6.79 1.48 -0.43
CA CYS A 304 -7.50 1.02 0.77
C CYS A 304 -6.83 -0.21 1.38
N VAL A 305 -6.45 -0.10 2.65
CA VAL A 305 -6.02 -1.25 3.44
C VAL A 305 -7.27 -1.90 4.04
N LEU A 306 -7.53 -3.16 3.70
CA LEU A 306 -8.82 -3.79 3.97
C LEU A 306 -8.92 -4.40 5.38
N ASP A 307 -7.79 -4.64 6.04
CA ASP A 307 -7.73 -5.23 7.37
C ASP A 307 -6.85 -4.42 8.34
N PRO A 308 -7.03 -4.57 9.66
CA PRO A 308 -6.22 -3.86 10.66
C PRO A 308 -4.73 -4.24 10.66
N ALA A 309 -4.39 -5.48 10.26
CA ALA A 309 -3.02 -6.00 10.23
C ALA A 309 -2.25 -5.60 8.95
N GLY A 310 -2.92 -5.02 7.96
CA GLY A 310 -2.31 -4.58 6.71
C GLY A 310 -1.98 -5.70 5.73
N PHE A 311 -2.60 -6.87 5.88
CA PHE A 311 -2.35 -8.02 5.00
C PHE A 311 -2.93 -7.85 3.60
N HIS A 312 -3.96 -7.02 3.44
CA HIS A 312 -4.68 -6.84 2.20
C HIS A 312 -4.75 -5.36 1.81
N ASN A 313 -4.31 -5.06 0.59
CA ASN A 313 -4.38 -3.71 0.03
C ASN A 313 -5.07 -3.72 -1.34
N LEU A 314 -6.04 -2.83 -1.53
CA LEU A 314 -6.76 -2.63 -2.77
C LEU A 314 -6.42 -1.25 -3.33
N LYS A 315 -6.03 -1.19 -4.60
CA LYS A 315 -5.77 0.05 -5.34
C LYS A 315 -6.62 0.11 -6.59
N LEU A 316 -7.21 1.26 -6.88
CA LEU A 316 -7.83 1.56 -8.16
C LEU A 316 -7.35 2.93 -8.59
N GLU A 317 -6.92 3.05 -9.83
CA GLU A 317 -6.56 4.31 -10.46
C GLU A 317 -7.27 4.39 -11.80
N VAL A 318 -7.91 5.53 -12.07
CA VAL A 318 -8.48 5.88 -13.37
C VAL A 318 -7.92 7.25 -13.73
N SER A 319 -7.04 7.33 -14.71
CA SER A 319 -6.38 8.56 -15.13
C SER A 319 -6.75 8.93 -16.57
N HIS A 320 -6.74 10.23 -16.81
CA HIS A 320 -7.11 10.86 -18.06
C HIS A 320 -6.21 12.06 -18.32
N GLU A 321 -5.42 12.00 -19.39
CA GLU A 321 -4.45 13.02 -19.77
C GLU A 321 -4.76 13.53 -21.19
N MET A 322 -4.64 14.84 -21.39
CA MET A 322 -4.78 15.48 -22.72
C MET A 322 -3.51 16.31 -23.03
N PRO A 323 -2.47 15.71 -23.61
CA PRO A 323 -1.26 16.43 -23.99
C PRO A 323 -1.52 17.38 -25.17
N ARG A 324 -1.04 18.62 -25.06
CA ARG A 324 -1.05 19.62 -26.14
C ARG A 324 0.38 19.93 -26.56
N TYR A 325 0.81 19.33 -27.66
CA TYR A 325 2.15 19.52 -28.21
C TYR A 325 2.33 20.92 -28.83
N PHE A 326 3.44 21.58 -28.51
CA PHE A 326 3.75 22.92 -29.03
C PHE A 326 4.14 22.92 -30.51
N SER A 327 4.63 21.77 -31.02
CA SER A 327 5.01 21.60 -32.42
C SER A 327 4.04 20.62 -33.12
N PRO A 328 3.47 20.97 -34.28
CA PRO A 328 2.59 20.10 -35.04
C PRO A 328 3.37 18.93 -35.68
N VAL A 329 2.68 17.80 -35.88
CA VAL A 329 3.29 16.59 -36.47
C VAL A 329 3.32 16.68 -38.00
N VAL A 330 2.24 17.10 -38.68
CA VAL A 330 2.17 17.38 -40.13
C VAL A 330 0.95 18.27 -40.44
N GLN A 331 0.95 18.99 -41.58
CA GLN A 331 -0.21 19.70 -42.15
C GLN A 331 -1.41 18.76 -42.34
N GLY A 332 -2.38 18.81 -41.43
CA GLY A 332 -3.59 18.01 -41.52
C GLY A 332 -4.19 17.75 -40.15
N GLY A 333 -4.87 18.75 -39.60
CA GLY A 333 -5.76 18.66 -38.43
C GLY A 333 -5.26 17.79 -37.28
N GLN A 334 -4.55 18.39 -36.31
CA GLN A 334 -4.25 17.70 -35.06
C GLN A 334 -5.56 17.28 -34.38
N LYS A 335 -5.84 15.96 -34.37
CA LYS A 335 -6.77 15.40 -33.39
C LYS A 335 -6.20 15.70 -32.01
N LEU A 336 -7.07 16.09 -31.07
CA LEU A 336 -6.68 16.28 -29.68
C LEU A 336 -6.09 14.95 -29.18
N ALA A 337 -4.82 15.00 -28.73
CA ALA A 337 -4.17 13.83 -28.17
C ALA A 337 -4.76 13.52 -26.80
N LEU A 338 -4.99 12.24 -26.54
CA LEU A 338 -5.69 11.73 -25.38
C LEU A 338 -5.04 10.45 -24.90
N ARG A 339 -4.90 10.32 -23.58
CA ARG A 339 -4.54 9.08 -22.88
C ARG A 339 -5.57 8.83 -21.79
N THR A 340 -6.03 7.60 -21.67
CA THR A 340 -6.93 7.17 -20.61
C THR A 340 -6.47 5.81 -20.13
N LYS A 341 -6.26 5.67 -18.83
CA LYS A 341 -5.79 4.44 -18.19
C LYS A 341 -6.69 4.14 -17.00
N ALA A 342 -7.01 2.87 -16.82
CA ALA A 342 -7.68 2.36 -15.64
C ALA A 342 -6.91 1.15 -15.15
N LYS A 343 -6.63 1.05 -13.85
CA LYS A 343 -5.90 -0.05 -13.23
C LYS A 343 -6.51 -0.35 -11.86
N LEU A 344 -7.00 -1.57 -11.69
CA LEU A 344 -7.39 -2.15 -10.42
C LEU A 344 -6.30 -3.13 -9.99
N GLN A 345 -5.87 -3.06 -8.74
CA GLN A 345 -4.84 -3.91 -8.19
C GLN A 345 -5.22 -4.37 -6.78
N TYR A 346 -5.02 -5.65 -6.51
CA TYR A 346 -5.14 -6.25 -5.20
C TYR A 346 -3.80 -6.87 -4.79
N GLU A 347 -3.40 -6.65 -3.55
CA GLU A 347 -2.17 -7.18 -2.98
C GLU A 347 -2.47 -7.85 -1.64
N ALA A 348 -1.96 -9.07 -1.45
CA ALA A 348 -2.15 -9.86 -0.24
C ALA A 348 -0.83 -10.45 0.26
N ILE A 349 -0.52 -10.32 1.55
CA ILE A 349 0.62 -11.01 2.17
C ILE A 349 0.32 -12.50 2.24
N VAL A 350 1.20 -13.32 1.67
CA VAL A 350 1.07 -14.79 1.67
C VAL A 350 1.97 -15.46 2.70
N LEU A 351 3.16 -14.90 2.93
CA LEU A 351 4.10 -15.34 3.97
C LEU A 351 5.09 -14.21 4.28
N ALA A 352 5.90 -14.39 5.32
CA ALA A 352 7.06 -13.53 5.59
C ALA A 352 8.31 -14.38 5.84
N ILE A 353 9.46 -13.90 5.37
CA ILE A 353 10.78 -14.50 5.60
C ILE A 353 11.62 -13.46 6.35
N ASN A 354 12.04 -13.77 7.59
CA ASN A 354 12.77 -12.81 8.43
C ASN A 354 12.05 -11.46 8.55
N ASP A 355 10.74 -11.50 8.83
CA ASP A 355 9.85 -10.33 8.91
C ASP A 355 9.77 -9.49 7.61
N GLN A 356 10.19 -10.04 6.47
CA GLN A 356 10.05 -9.44 5.15
C GLN A 356 8.86 -10.09 4.43
N PRO A 357 7.77 -9.35 4.17
CA PRO A 357 6.58 -9.95 3.59
C PRO A 357 6.78 -10.26 2.10
N LEU A 358 6.37 -11.47 1.72
CA LEU A 358 6.14 -11.86 0.34
C LEU A 358 4.64 -11.68 0.07
N THR A 359 4.30 -10.86 -0.90
CA THR A 359 2.92 -10.60 -1.29
C THR A 359 2.61 -11.22 -2.66
N PHE A 360 1.38 -11.67 -2.80
CA PHE A 360 0.77 -11.96 -4.09
C PHE A 360 0.06 -10.71 -4.60
N ALA A 361 0.31 -10.35 -5.85
CA ALA A 361 -0.27 -9.17 -6.50
C ALA A 361 -1.08 -9.59 -7.73
N LEU A 362 -2.34 -9.16 -7.77
CA LEU A 362 -3.23 -9.28 -8.91
C LEU A 362 -3.59 -7.91 -9.44
N GLY A 363 -3.66 -7.76 -10.75
CA GLY A 363 -4.07 -6.53 -11.39
C GLY A 363 -4.93 -6.78 -12.63
N ALA A 364 -5.79 -5.82 -12.93
CA ALA A 364 -6.50 -5.74 -14.19
C ALA A 364 -6.57 -4.28 -14.60
N GLY A 365 -6.36 -3.99 -15.87
CA GLY A 365 -6.37 -2.63 -16.36
C GLY A 365 -6.72 -2.54 -17.84
N GLY A 366 -6.97 -1.31 -18.25
CA GLY A 366 -7.22 -0.93 -19.63
C GLY A 366 -6.54 0.39 -19.93
N GLU A 367 -5.92 0.51 -21.09
CA GLU A 367 -5.35 1.76 -21.58
C GLU A 367 -5.88 2.04 -22.99
N LYS A 368 -6.19 3.30 -23.26
CA LYS A 368 -6.49 3.82 -24.59
C LYS A 368 -5.73 5.11 -24.79
N ARG A 369 -5.03 5.23 -25.93
CA ARG A 369 -4.24 6.42 -26.25
C ARG A 369 -4.15 6.67 -27.76
N ASN A 370 -3.94 7.92 -28.16
CA ASN A 370 -3.78 8.30 -29.57
C ASN A 370 -2.67 9.34 -29.80
N ASP A 371 -1.81 9.53 -28.81
CA ASP A 371 -0.71 10.50 -28.81
C ASP A 371 0.58 9.95 -29.45
N ILE A 372 0.73 8.61 -29.50
CA ILE A 372 1.87 7.93 -30.12
C ILE A 372 1.53 7.51 -31.54
N MET A 373 2.34 7.94 -32.50
CA MET A 373 2.14 7.58 -33.90
C MET A 373 2.40 6.07 -34.11
N GLY A 374 1.52 5.41 -34.86
CA GLY A 374 1.61 3.97 -35.10
C GLY A 374 1.11 3.08 -33.96
N VAL A 375 0.76 3.64 -32.81
CA VAL A 375 -0.02 2.94 -31.77
C VAL A 375 -1.51 3.13 -32.08
N PRO A 376 -2.30 2.06 -32.24
CA PRO A 376 -3.72 2.17 -32.52
C PRO A 376 -4.49 2.90 -31.41
N ASP A 377 -5.41 3.82 -31.77
CA ASP A 377 -6.36 4.49 -30.86
C ASP A 377 -7.46 3.54 -30.38
N ARG A 378 -7.06 2.52 -29.62
CA ARG A 378 -7.87 1.36 -29.21
C ARG A 378 -7.64 1.04 -27.74
N TRP A 379 -8.57 0.30 -27.15
CA TRP A 379 -8.39 -0.22 -25.80
C TRP A 379 -7.47 -1.46 -25.81
N ALA A 380 -6.43 -1.41 -25.00
CA ALA A 380 -5.59 -2.53 -24.63
C ALA A 380 -5.89 -2.92 -23.18
N PHE A 381 -6.36 -4.15 -22.97
CA PHE A 381 -6.61 -4.71 -21.65
C PHE A 381 -5.40 -5.51 -21.20
N VAL A 382 -5.00 -5.30 -19.95
CA VAL A 382 -3.86 -5.97 -19.34
C VAL A 382 -4.33 -6.63 -18.04
N MET A 383 -3.93 -7.87 -17.82
CA MET A 383 -4.05 -8.51 -16.50
C MET A 383 -2.67 -8.72 -15.93
N ASP A 384 -2.53 -8.66 -14.62
CA ASP A 384 -1.27 -8.89 -13.91
C ASP A 384 -1.47 -9.97 -12.85
N ALA A 385 -0.55 -10.92 -12.77
CA ALA A 385 -0.45 -11.85 -11.65
C ALA A 385 1.01 -12.08 -11.30
N GLY A 386 1.40 -11.85 -10.05
CA GLY A 386 2.81 -11.90 -9.67
C GLY A 386 3.05 -11.96 -8.17
N LEU A 387 4.32 -12.01 -7.82
CA LEU A 387 4.80 -11.96 -6.46
C LEU A 387 5.65 -10.71 -6.26
N ARG A 388 5.56 -10.09 -5.09
CA ARG A 388 6.45 -9.00 -4.67
C ARG A 388 7.11 -9.35 -3.35
N PHE A 389 8.43 -9.25 -3.34
CA PHE A 389 9.20 -9.32 -2.12
C PHE A 389 9.35 -7.90 -1.57
N SER A 390 8.95 -7.72 -0.31
CA SER A 390 8.98 -6.41 0.34
C SER A 390 10.07 -6.36 1.40
N LEU A 391 10.86 -5.29 1.38
CA LEU A 391 11.94 -5.04 2.32
C LEU A 391 11.59 -3.87 3.25
N TRP A 392 11.95 -4.04 4.52
CA TRP A 392 11.81 -3.07 5.61
C TRP A 392 10.38 -2.53 5.78
N ALA A 393 9.37 -3.38 5.57
CA ALA A 393 7.97 -3.02 5.82
C ALA A 393 7.74 -2.88 7.35
N PRO A 394 7.56 -1.67 7.90
CA PRO A 394 7.41 -1.48 9.33
C PRO A 394 6.04 -1.97 9.80
N PRO A 395 5.82 -2.16 11.11
CA PRO A 395 4.48 -2.39 11.62
C PRO A 395 3.58 -1.18 11.41
N ARG A 396 2.29 -1.40 11.12
CA ARG A 396 1.35 -0.28 11.04
C ARG A 396 1.16 0.37 12.40
N PRO A 397 1.03 1.71 12.47
CA PRO A 397 0.72 2.40 13.72
C PRO A 397 -0.56 1.87 14.39
N ARG A 398 -0.68 1.93 15.72
CA ARG A 398 -1.91 1.55 16.47
C ARG A 398 -3.07 2.50 16.14
N SER A 399 -4.28 1.98 15.94
CA SER A 399 -5.48 2.73 15.48
C SER A 399 -6.23 3.44 16.58
#